data_AF-M0B6A4-F1
#
_entry.id   AF-M0B6A4-F1
#
_cell.length_a   1.000
_cell.length_b   1.000
_cell.length_c   1.000
_cell.angle_alpha   90.00
_cell.angle_beta   90.00
_cell.angle_gamma   90.00
#
_symmetry.space_group_name_H-M   'P 1'
#
loop_
_entity.id
_entity.type
_entity.pdbx_description
1 polymer ?
#
loop_
_entity_poly.entity_id
_entity_poly.type
_entity_poly.pdbx_seq_one_letter_code
_entity_poly.pdbx_strand_id
1 'polypeptide(L)'
;MRPARIDAIVDLAYGALILLSVVLIATLDIQVGLVFGLGVFVSYVLHVVWKMARFDPDWMTTAVQESVEQTVGETVEERVEQTVEETVGETVEQTVGETVEKQVGDTVEETVEQTVEEQVGQTVEETVGETVEQTVGEQLEQVQSQVESVDERIDRRPREDQVEELIEESTEADDDAEN
;
A
#
# COMPACT_ATOMS: atom_id res chain seq x y z
N MET A 1 -24.64 55.60 13.32
CA MET A 1 -24.95 55.99 11.92
C MET A 1 -23.97 55.25 11.01
N ARG A 2 -24.40 54.73 9.86
CA ARG A 2 -23.49 54.01 8.94
C ARG A 2 -22.46 55.00 8.38
N PRO A 3 -21.13 54.72 8.43
CA PRO A 3 -20.09 55.64 7.98
C PRO A 3 -20.31 56.10 6.53
N ALA A 4 -20.76 55.19 5.65
CA ALA A 4 -21.12 55.50 4.27
C ALA A 4 -22.19 56.61 4.10
N ARG A 5 -23.09 56.80 5.09
CA ARG A 5 -24.11 57.87 5.01
C ARG A 5 -23.53 59.24 5.38
N ILE A 6 -22.58 59.27 6.31
CA ILE A 6 -21.92 60.52 6.71
C ILE A 6 -21.09 61.04 5.54
N ASP A 7 -20.38 60.15 4.86
CA ASP A 7 -19.58 60.48 3.69
C ASP A 7 -20.42 61.08 2.55
N ALA A 8 -21.53 60.42 2.21
CA ALA A 8 -22.44 60.94 1.18
C ALA A 8 -23.04 62.31 1.53
N ILE A 9 -23.31 62.57 2.82
CA ILE A 9 -23.81 63.88 3.29
C ILE A 9 -22.72 64.94 3.19
N VAL A 10 -21.48 64.59 3.55
CA VAL A 10 -20.33 65.50 3.48
C VAL A 10 -20.02 65.86 2.03
N ASP A 11 -19.97 64.88 1.13
CA ASP A 11 -19.73 65.10 -0.30
C ASP A 11 -20.84 65.96 -0.94
N LEU A 12 -22.10 65.72 -0.56
CA LEU A 12 -23.24 66.53 -1.00
C LEU A 12 -23.16 67.97 -0.48
N ALA A 13 -22.73 68.17 0.76
CA ALA A 13 -22.55 69.50 1.35
C ALA A 13 -21.44 70.29 0.63
N TYR A 14 -20.28 69.67 0.39
CA TYR A 14 -19.20 70.29 -0.38
C TYR A 14 -19.61 70.56 -1.83
N GLY A 15 -20.36 69.67 -2.46
CA GLY A 15 -20.94 69.89 -3.79
C GLY A 15 -21.89 71.08 -3.84
N ALA A 16 -22.75 71.24 -2.83
CA ALA A 16 -23.62 72.40 -2.70
C ALA A 16 -22.84 73.71 -2.47
N LEU A 17 -21.75 73.66 -1.69
CA LEU A 17 -20.87 74.81 -1.47
C LEU A 17 -20.09 75.21 -2.74
N ILE A 18 -19.69 74.25 -3.58
CA ILE A 18 -19.09 74.52 -4.87
C ILE A 18 -20.11 75.14 -5.82
N LEU A 19 -21.36 74.64 -5.86
CA LEU A 19 -22.43 75.25 -6.64
C LEU A 19 -22.70 76.69 -6.17
N LEU A 20 -22.71 76.92 -4.86
CA LEU A 20 -22.82 78.25 -4.28
C LEU A 20 -21.65 79.15 -4.71
N SER A 21 -20.42 78.65 -4.73
CA SER A 21 -19.25 79.37 -5.26
C SER A 21 -19.48 79.82 -6.70
N VAL A 22 -19.96 78.93 -7.58
CA VAL A 22 -20.26 79.26 -8.99
C VAL A 22 -21.33 80.34 -9.10
N VAL A 23 -22.38 80.28 -8.27
CA VAL A 23 -23.43 81.32 -8.24
C VAL A 23 -22.87 82.66 -7.78
N LEU A 24 -21.99 82.69 -6.77
CA LEU A 24 -21.33 83.91 -6.31
C LEU A 24 -20.44 84.53 -7.40
N ILE A 25 -19.70 83.70 -8.16
CA ILE A 25 -18.91 84.16 -9.32
C ILE A 25 -19.83 84.78 -10.38
N ALA A 26 -21.00 84.18 -10.63
CA ALA A 26 -21.92 84.61 -11.67
C ALA A 26 -22.74 85.87 -11.31
N THR A 27 -22.93 86.17 -10.02
CA THR A 27 -23.89 87.20 -9.57
C THR A 27 -23.28 88.35 -8.79
N LEU A 28 -22.12 88.17 -8.16
CA LEU A 28 -21.50 89.18 -7.31
C LEU A 28 -20.15 89.64 -7.88
N ASP A 29 -19.09 88.90 -7.56
CA ASP A 29 -17.72 89.23 -7.93
C ASP A 29 -16.89 87.95 -8.08
N ILE A 30 -16.07 87.93 -9.13
CA ILE A 30 -15.24 86.78 -9.49
C ILE A 30 -14.22 86.48 -8.39
N GLN A 31 -13.60 87.49 -7.78
CA GLN A 31 -12.60 87.29 -6.73
C GLN A 31 -13.23 86.69 -5.47
N VAL A 32 -14.42 87.17 -5.08
CA VAL A 32 -15.14 86.64 -3.90
C VAL A 32 -15.51 85.19 -4.11
N GLY A 33 -16.08 84.86 -5.27
CA GLY A 33 -16.47 83.49 -5.59
C GLY A 33 -15.28 82.54 -5.70
N LEU A 34 -14.14 83.00 -6.24
CA LEU A 34 -12.91 82.21 -6.38
C LEU A 34 -12.24 81.97 -5.02
N VAL A 35 -12.10 82.98 -4.16
CA VAL A 35 -11.53 82.82 -2.81
C VAL A 35 -12.39 81.86 -1.97
N PHE A 36 -13.72 82.00 -2.05
CA PHE A 36 -14.64 81.09 -1.37
C PHE A 36 -14.53 79.65 -1.91
N GLY A 37 -14.55 79.49 -3.24
CA GLY A 37 -14.44 78.17 -3.88
C GLY A 37 -13.12 77.47 -3.58
N LEU A 38 -12.01 78.22 -3.60
CA LEU A 38 -10.67 77.71 -3.26
C LEU A 38 -10.59 77.32 -1.78
N GLY A 39 -11.17 78.10 -0.87
CA GLY A 39 -11.25 77.75 0.55
C GLY A 39 -12.04 76.47 0.81
N VAL A 40 -13.20 76.32 0.15
CA VAL A 40 -14.02 75.10 0.22
C VAL A 40 -13.26 73.90 -0.33
N PHE A 41 -12.56 74.06 -1.45
CA PHE A 41 -11.75 73.00 -2.06
C PHE A 41 -10.58 72.56 -1.15
N VAL A 42 -9.83 73.50 -0.58
CA VAL A 42 -8.73 73.18 0.34
C VAL A 42 -9.26 72.49 1.60
N SER A 43 -10.39 72.95 2.15
CA SER A 43 -11.05 72.28 3.28
C SER A 43 -11.47 70.85 2.95
N TYR A 44 -12.03 70.62 1.76
CA TYR A 44 -12.39 69.28 1.29
C TYR A 44 -11.18 68.36 1.17
N VAL A 45 -10.08 68.84 0.55
CA VAL A 45 -8.84 68.07 0.43
C VAL A 45 -8.27 67.71 1.81
N LEU A 46 -8.23 68.66 2.74
CA LEU A 46 -7.76 68.41 4.12
C LEU A 46 -8.64 67.37 4.83
N HIS A 47 -9.95 67.44 4.63
CA HIS A 47 -10.88 66.47 5.21
C HIS A 47 -10.66 65.06 4.63
N VAL A 48 -10.50 64.93 3.31
CA VAL A 48 -10.23 63.65 2.63
C VAL A 48 -8.89 63.07 3.09
N VAL A 49 -7.84 63.89 3.18
CA VAL A 49 -6.51 63.45 3.65
C VAL A 49 -6.57 63.03 5.12
N TRP A 50 -7.24 63.79 5.97
CA TRP A 50 -7.42 63.43 7.39
C TRP A 50 -8.21 62.13 7.55
N LYS A 51 -9.23 61.94 6.72
CA LYS A 51 -10.02 60.70 6.69
C LYS A 51 -9.20 59.51 6.18
N MET A 52 -8.40 59.69 5.13
CA MET A 52 -7.48 58.65 4.63
C MET A 52 -6.37 58.30 5.62
N ALA A 53 -5.90 59.25 6.44
CA ALA A 53 -4.88 59.01 7.45
C ALA A 53 -5.42 58.32 8.71
N ARG A 54 -6.73 58.39 8.98
CA ARG A 54 -7.35 57.90 10.22
C ARG A 54 -8.08 56.57 10.09
N PHE A 55 -8.49 56.18 8.88
CA PHE A 55 -9.11 54.89 8.62
C PHE A 55 -8.18 54.04 7.76
N ASP A 56 -7.82 52.84 8.25
CA ASP A 56 -7.23 51.79 7.42
C ASP A 56 -8.04 51.70 6.11
N PRO A 57 -7.42 51.89 4.93
CA PRO A 57 -8.19 51.93 3.72
C PRO A 57 -8.72 50.54 3.40
N ASP A 58 -10.04 50.35 3.52
CA ASP A 58 -10.72 49.08 3.18
C ASP A 58 -10.39 48.60 1.75
N TRP A 59 -10.01 49.51 0.85
CA TRP A 59 -9.56 49.16 -0.51
C TRP A 59 -8.22 48.42 -0.53
N MET A 60 -7.34 48.69 0.45
CA MET A 60 -6.04 48.05 0.58
C MET A 60 -6.18 46.68 1.23
N THR A 61 -7.06 46.54 2.23
CA THR A 61 -7.34 45.25 2.86
C THR A 61 -8.06 44.30 1.91
N THR A 62 -9.02 44.80 1.13
CA THR A 62 -9.73 43.99 0.13
C THR A 62 -8.78 43.54 -0.98
N ALA A 63 -7.95 44.44 -1.53
CA ALA A 63 -7.00 44.08 -2.58
C ALA A 63 -5.93 43.08 -2.10
N VAL A 64 -5.47 43.22 -0.86
CA VAL A 64 -4.52 42.26 -0.25
C VAL A 64 -5.21 40.92 0.02
N GLN A 65 -6.42 40.93 0.57
CA GLN A 65 -7.18 39.70 0.83
C GLN A 65 -7.44 38.93 -0.46
N GLU A 66 -7.89 39.62 -1.51
CA GLU A 66 -8.17 39.01 -2.82
C GLU A 66 -6.88 38.46 -3.47
N SER A 67 -5.76 39.21 -3.37
CA SER A 67 -4.46 38.72 -3.84
C SER A 67 -3.95 37.52 -3.05
N VAL A 68 -4.17 37.49 -1.73
CA VAL A 68 -3.74 36.39 -0.85
C VAL A 68 -4.60 35.16 -1.08
N GLU A 69 -5.93 35.29 -1.13
CA GLU A 69 -6.84 34.17 -1.41
C GLU A 69 -6.54 33.54 -2.76
N GLN A 70 -6.34 34.35 -3.81
CA GLN A 70 -6.08 33.84 -5.15
C GLN A 70 -4.68 33.22 -5.24
N THR A 71 -3.64 33.94 -4.81
CA THR A 71 -2.26 33.46 -4.96
C THR A 71 -1.94 32.32 -4.01
N VAL A 72 -2.32 32.43 -2.73
CA VAL A 72 -1.98 31.40 -1.73
C VAL A 72 -2.94 30.22 -1.82
N GLY A 73 -4.23 30.45 -2.07
CA GLY A 73 -5.21 29.38 -2.24
C GLY A 73 -4.83 28.44 -3.36
N GLU A 74 -4.78 28.93 -4.60
CA GLU A 74 -4.46 28.09 -5.78
C GLU A 74 -3.06 27.49 -5.68
N THR A 75 -2.05 28.29 -5.32
CA THR A 75 -0.67 27.80 -5.34
C THR A 75 -0.41 26.75 -4.27
N VAL A 76 -1.01 26.87 -3.07
CA VAL A 76 -0.80 25.91 -2.00
C VAL A 76 -1.62 24.65 -2.27
N GLU A 77 -2.86 24.79 -2.72
CA GLU A 77 -3.72 23.63 -2.99
C GLU A 77 -3.13 22.77 -4.11
N GLU A 78 -2.75 23.37 -5.25
CA GLU A 78 -2.19 22.64 -6.39
C GLU A 78 -0.81 22.03 -6.07
N ARG A 79 0.09 22.77 -5.39
CA ARG A 79 1.41 22.23 -5.04
C ARG A 79 1.35 21.15 -3.98
N VAL A 80 0.50 21.30 -2.97
CA VAL A 80 0.40 20.30 -1.89
C VAL A 80 -0.24 19.03 -2.43
N GLU A 81 -1.33 19.14 -3.19
CA GLU A 81 -1.99 17.98 -3.78
C GLU A 81 -1.05 17.20 -4.69
N GLN A 82 -0.37 17.89 -5.61
CA GLN A 82 0.57 17.27 -6.54
C GLN A 82 1.80 16.68 -5.83
N THR A 83 2.37 17.38 -4.84
CA THR A 83 3.53 16.85 -4.09
C THR A 83 3.15 15.63 -3.27
N VAL A 84 1.97 15.63 -2.63
CA VAL A 84 1.51 14.51 -1.81
C VAL A 84 1.20 13.31 -2.69
N GLU A 85 0.48 13.50 -3.78
CA GLU A 85 0.09 12.40 -4.66
C GLU A 85 1.32 11.76 -5.33
N GLU A 86 2.23 12.57 -5.88
CA GLU A 86 3.41 12.08 -6.57
C GLU A 86 4.45 11.52 -5.59
N THR A 87 4.81 12.27 -4.54
CA THR A 87 5.89 11.83 -3.64
C THR A 87 5.44 10.72 -2.71
N VAL A 88 4.26 10.84 -2.09
CA VAL A 88 3.81 9.85 -1.10
C VAL A 88 3.27 8.62 -1.80
N GLY A 89 2.49 8.79 -2.87
CA GLY A 89 1.97 7.66 -3.66
C GLY A 89 3.11 6.80 -4.20
N GLU A 90 4.07 7.42 -4.90
CA GLU A 90 5.18 6.69 -5.54
C GLU A 90 6.14 6.07 -4.50
N THR A 91 6.44 6.79 -3.40
CA THR A 91 7.29 6.24 -2.33
C THR A 91 6.64 5.05 -1.65
N VAL A 92 5.34 5.10 -1.37
CA VAL A 92 4.62 4.00 -0.73
C VAL A 92 4.55 2.81 -1.67
N GLU A 93 4.22 3.02 -2.94
CA GLU A 93 4.07 1.94 -3.91
C GLU A 93 5.40 1.25 -4.21
N GLN A 94 6.49 2.00 -4.43
CA GLN A 94 7.82 1.41 -4.59
C GLN A 94 8.33 0.78 -3.30
N THR A 95 8.39 1.53 -2.21
CA THR A 95 9.08 1.06 -1.01
C THR A 95 8.33 -0.07 -0.35
N VAL A 96 7.01 0.08 -0.16
CA VAL A 96 6.20 -0.94 0.52
C VAL A 96 5.93 -2.10 -0.42
N GLY A 97 5.61 -1.84 -1.69
CA GLY A 97 5.40 -2.88 -2.70
C GLY A 97 6.63 -3.76 -2.86
N GLU A 98 7.79 -3.19 -3.18
CA GLU A 98 9.02 -3.97 -3.35
C GLU A 98 9.48 -4.64 -2.05
N THR A 99 9.40 -3.95 -0.91
CA THR A 99 9.85 -4.56 0.37
C THR A 99 8.99 -5.75 0.74
N VAL A 100 7.66 -5.63 0.60
CA VAL A 100 6.74 -6.74 0.92
C VAL A 100 6.92 -7.86 -0.08
N GLU A 101 6.92 -7.59 -1.38
CA GLU A 101 7.03 -8.62 -2.40
C GLU A 101 8.36 -9.39 -2.27
N LYS A 102 9.46 -8.66 -2.06
CA LYS A 102 10.79 -9.26 -1.98
C LYS A 102 11.03 -9.94 -0.63
N GLN A 103 10.82 -9.25 0.50
CA GLN A 103 11.11 -9.88 1.80
C GLN A 103 10.13 -10.99 2.13
N VAL A 104 8.84 -10.81 1.87
CA VAL A 104 7.85 -11.85 2.20
C VAL A 104 7.93 -12.99 1.19
N GLY A 105 8.10 -12.70 -0.10
CA GLY A 105 8.32 -13.71 -1.13
C GLY A 105 9.54 -14.58 -0.82
N ASP A 106 10.71 -13.95 -0.69
CA ASP A 106 11.97 -14.65 -0.44
C ASP A 106 11.94 -15.41 0.90
N THR A 107 11.42 -14.81 1.98
CA THR A 107 11.36 -15.48 3.29
C THR A 107 10.43 -16.68 3.26
N VAL A 108 9.26 -16.56 2.62
CA VAL A 108 8.30 -17.67 2.54
C VAL A 108 8.86 -18.79 1.67
N GLU A 109 9.45 -18.47 0.51
CA GLU A 109 10.05 -19.47 -0.37
C GLU A 109 11.19 -20.21 0.35
N GLU A 110 12.14 -19.48 0.93
CA GLU A 110 13.29 -20.06 1.62
C GLU A 110 12.88 -20.86 2.87
N THR A 111 11.94 -20.36 3.67
CA THR A 111 11.46 -21.05 4.88
C THR A 111 10.68 -22.31 4.53
N VAL A 112 9.81 -22.25 3.52
CA VAL A 112 9.00 -23.41 3.11
C VAL A 112 9.89 -24.45 2.46
N GLU A 113 10.81 -24.07 1.58
CA GLU A 113 11.73 -25.00 0.93
C GLU A 113 12.62 -25.69 1.96
N GLN A 114 13.25 -24.95 2.87
CA GLN A 114 14.02 -25.54 3.96
C GLN A 114 13.18 -26.44 4.87
N THR A 115 12.01 -25.97 5.33
CA THR A 115 11.20 -26.76 6.28
C THR A 115 10.72 -28.06 5.64
N VAL A 116 10.30 -28.01 4.37
CA VAL A 116 9.84 -29.20 3.64
C VAL A 116 11.00 -30.14 3.40
N GLU A 117 12.13 -29.65 2.88
CA GLU A 117 13.28 -30.49 2.56
C GLU A 117 13.87 -31.14 3.82
N GLU A 118 14.02 -30.37 4.90
CA GLU A 118 14.63 -30.87 6.14
C GLU A 118 13.67 -31.77 6.93
N GLN A 119 12.42 -31.35 7.16
CA GLN A 119 11.49 -32.16 7.97
C GLN A 119 10.89 -33.33 7.22
N VAL A 120 10.45 -33.12 5.97
CA VAL A 120 9.85 -34.22 5.20
C VAL A 120 10.93 -35.17 4.74
N GLY A 121 12.09 -34.66 4.30
CA GLY A 121 13.24 -35.48 3.93
C GLY A 121 13.68 -36.38 5.08
N GLN A 122 13.96 -35.81 6.27
CA GLN A 122 14.34 -36.61 7.44
C GLN A 122 13.23 -37.58 7.86
N THR A 123 11.97 -37.14 7.92
CA THR A 123 10.89 -38.05 8.33
C THR A 123 10.73 -39.22 7.38
N VAL A 124 10.85 -38.99 6.06
CA VAL A 124 10.75 -40.05 5.06
C VAL A 124 11.96 -40.98 5.18
N GLU A 125 13.16 -40.45 5.26
CA GLU A 125 14.38 -41.27 5.33
C GLU A 125 14.45 -42.09 6.61
N GLU A 126 14.14 -41.49 7.76
CA GLU A 126 14.18 -42.17 9.05
C GLU A 126 13.00 -43.13 9.20
N THR A 127 11.75 -42.66 8.99
CA THR A 127 10.58 -43.50 9.26
C THR A 127 10.32 -44.52 8.16
N VAL A 128 10.35 -44.09 6.89
CA VAL A 128 10.05 -44.98 5.77
C VAL A 128 11.26 -45.85 5.44
N GLY A 129 12.47 -45.27 5.46
CA GLY A 129 13.70 -46.02 5.26
C GLY A 129 13.87 -47.15 6.27
N GLU A 130 13.83 -46.85 7.58
CA GLU A 130 13.96 -47.92 8.60
C GLU A 130 12.82 -48.93 8.52
N THR A 131 11.58 -48.49 8.31
CA THR A 131 10.44 -49.43 8.22
C THR A 131 10.61 -50.37 7.03
N VAL A 132 11.05 -49.86 5.88
CA VAL A 132 11.30 -50.69 4.69
C VAL A 132 12.47 -51.62 4.93
N GLU A 133 13.57 -51.14 5.51
CA GLU A 133 14.74 -51.96 5.80
C GLU A 133 14.40 -53.11 6.76
N GLN A 134 13.70 -52.83 7.87
CA GLN A 134 13.25 -53.89 8.78
C GLN A 134 12.27 -54.84 8.11
N THR A 135 11.19 -54.32 7.51
CA THR A 135 10.11 -55.19 7.03
C THR A 135 10.57 -56.03 5.84
N VAL A 136 11.27 -55.42 4.88
CA VAL A 136 11.78 -56.13 3.70
C VAL A 136 12.95 -57.02 4.07
N GLY A 137 13.85 -56.57 4.96
CA GLY A 137 14.97 -57.37 5.45
C GLY A 137 14.50 -58.64 6.15
N GLU A 138 13.59 -58.51 7.13
CA GLU A 138 13.01 -59.66 7.85
C GLU A 138 12.27 -60.62 6.91
N GLN A 139 11.51 -60.09 5.94
CA GLN A 139 10.85 -60.92 4.93
C GLN A 139 11.86 -61.67 4.05
N LEU A 140 12.96 -61.03 3.66
CA LEU A 140 14.00 -61.64 2.84
C LEU A 140 14.74 -62.76 3.58
N GLU A 141 15.03 -62.57 4.86
CA GLU A 141 15.60 -63.62 5.72
C GLU A 141 14.63 -64.79 5.89
N GLN A 142 13.35 -64.51 6.07
CA GLN A 142 12.33 -65.55 6.15
C GLN A 142 12.17 -66.31 4.82
N VAL A 143 12.29 -65.62 3.68
CA VAL A 143 12.28 -66.27 2.36
C VAL A 143 13.54 -67.12 2.18
N GLN A 144 14.72 -66.63 2.57
CA GLN A 144 15.97 -67.40 2.50
C GLN A 144 15.89 -68.69 3.33
N SER A 145 15.44 -68.61 4.58
CA SER A 145 15.29 -69.80 5.43
C SER A 145 14.26 -70.79 4.87
N GLN A 146 13.17 -70.31 4.26
CA GLN A 146 12.23 -71.17 3.56
C GLN A 146 12.88 -71.86 2.35
N VAL A 147 13.65 -71.13 1.54
CA VAL A 147 14.37 -71.69 0.39
C VAL A 147 15.36 -72.76 0.84
N GLU A 148 16.13 -72.51 1.90
CA GLU A 148 17.09 -73.47 2.45
C GLU A 148 16.40 -74.75 2.97
N SER A 149 15.24 -74.60 3.63
CA SER A 149 14.43 -75.73 4.06
C SER A 149 13.83 -76.55 2.90
N VAL A 150 13.57 -75.90 1.76
CA VAL A 150 13.12 -76.56 0.53
C VAL A 150 14.28 -77.30 -0.13
N ASP A 151 15.47 -76.72 -0.13
CA ASP A 151 16.69 -77.34 -0.65
C ASP A 151 17.04 -78.62 0.12
N GLU A 152 16.99 -78.58 1.46
CA GLU A 152 17.24 -79.75 2.31
C GLU A 152 16.18 -80.85 2.11
N ARG A 153 14.93 -80.48 1.79
CA ARG A 153 13.87 -81.43 1.41
C ARG A 153 14.13 -82.07 0.05
N ILE A 154 14.73 -81.35 -0.88
CA ILE A 154 15.11 -81.88 -2.19
C ILE A 154 16.27 -82.86 -2.04
N ASP A 155 17.27 -82.55 -1.21
CA ASP A 155 18.41 -83.45 -0.94
C ASP A 155 18.01 -84.75 -0.22
N ARG A 156 16.99 -84.71 0.65
CA ARG A 156 16.43 -85.92 1.29
C ARG A 156 15.53 -86.75 0.37
N ARG A 157 15.24 -86.29 -0.85
CA ARG A 157 14.40 -87.04 -1.78
C ARG A 157 15.17 -88.31 -2.20
N PRO A 158 14.61 -89.52 -2.03
CA PRO A 158 15.29 -90.74 -2.42
C PRO A 158 15.63 -90.67 -3.92
N ARG A 159 16.87 -91.05 -4.26
CA ARG A 159 17.29 -91.16 -5.67
C ARG A 159 16.40 -92.19 -6.34
N GLU A 160 16.03 -91.95 -7.61
CA GLU A 160 15.11 -92.80 -8.38
C GLU A 160 15.51 -94.27 -8.32
N ASP A 161 16.82 -94.55 -8.34
CA ASP A 161 17.42 -95.88 -8.22
C ASP A 161 17.07 -96.65 -6.93
N GLN A 162 16.91 -95.96 -5.78
CA GLN A 162 16.49 -96.59 -4.51
C GLN A 162 14.97 -96.79 -4.42
N VAL A 163 14.21 -96.02 -5.18
CA VAL A 163 12.75 -96.15 -5.25
C VAL A 163 12.40 -97.38 -6.09
N GLU A 164 13.15 -97.65 -7.17
CA GLU A 164 13.00 -98.89 -7.94
C GLU A 164 13.33 -100.14 -7.11
N GLU A 165 14.41 -100.12 -6.32
CA GLU A 165 14.80 -101.25 -5.45
C GLU A 165 13.74 -101.55 -4.37
N LEU A 166 13.13 -100.53 -3.76
CA LEU A 166 12.03 -100.72 -2.79
C LEU A 166 10.75 -101.25 -3.43
N ILE A 167 10.48 -100.87 -4.69
CA ILE A 167 9.32 -101.39 -5.44
C ILE A 167 9.57 -102.86 -5.78
N GLU A 168 10.78 -103.22 -6.22
CA GLU A 168 11.15 -104.62 -6.52
C GLU A 168 11.06 -105.50 -5.26
N GLU A 169 11.59 -105.06 -4.11
CA GLU A 169 11.48 -105.77 -2.82
C GLU A 169 10.02 -105.96 -2.38
N SER A 170 9.14 -104.98 -2.66
CA SER A 170 7.72 -105.08 -2.37
C SER A 170 7.01 -106.10 -3.27
N THR A 171 7.35 -106.15 -4.56
CA THR A 171 6.79 -107.13 -5.49
C THR A 171 7.26 -108.56 -5.24
N GLU A 172 8.52 -108.76 -4.80
CA GLU A 172 9.00 -110.10 -4.41
C GLU A 172 8.35 -110.60 -3.11
N ALA A 173 8.06 -109.70 -2.15
CA ALA A 173 7.40 -110.05 -0.91
C ALA A 173 5.93 -110.46 -1.06
N ASP A 174 5.23 -110.00 -2.10
CA ASP A 174 3.85 -110.41 -2.42
C ASP A 174 3.82 -111.78 -3.16
N ASP A 175 4.83 -112.13 -3.96
CA ASP A 175 4.88 -113.41 -4.70
C ASP A 175 5.19 -114.63 -3.80
N ASP A 176 5.89 -114.45 -2.67
CA ASP A 176 6.15 -115.52 -1.68
C ASP A 176 4.94 -115.85 -0.78
N ALA A 177 3.85 -115.06 -0.86
CA ALA A 177 2.62 -115.30 -0.10
C ALA A 177 1.60 -116.22 -0.80
N GLU A 178 1.83 -116.59 -2.08
CA GLU A 178 0.87 -117.35 -2.90
C GLU A 178 1.30 -118.77 -3.36
N ASN A 179 2.32 -119.42 -2.76
CA ASN A 179 2.67 -120.81 -3.11
C ASN A 179 2.79 -121.79 -1.91
#